data_AF-A0A655FLD3-F1
#
_entry.id   AF-A0A655FLD3-F1
#
_cell.length_a   1.000
_cell.length_b   1.000
_cell.length_c   1.000
_cell.angle_alpha   90.00
_cell.angle_beta   90.00
_cell.angle_gamma   90.00
#
_symmetry.space_group_name_H-M   'P 1'
#
loop_
_entity.id
_entity.type
_entity.pdbx_description
1 polymer ?
#
loop_
_entity_poly.entity_id
_entity_poly.type
_entity_poly.pdbx_seq_one_letter_code
_entity_poly.pdbx_strand_id
1 'polypeptide(L)' 'MRLLIARPGFVIGRMTEGMTPAPLSVTPERVAAATARALVNGKRVVWIPWALRPMFVALRLLPRFVWRRMPR' A
#
# COMPACT_ATOMS: atom_id res chain seq x y z
N MET A 1 -2.12 24.09 8.96
CA MET A 1 -2.56 22.69 9.12
C MET A 1 -1.92 21.83 8.03
N ARG A 2 -1.28 20.68 8.34
CA ARG A 2 -0.69 19.78 7.34
C ARG A 2 -1.42 18.43 7.39
N LEU A 3 -1.97 18.00 6.25
CA LEU A 3 -2.67 16.71 6.11
C LEU A 3 -1.79 15.73 5.34
N LEU A 4 -1.63 14.52 5.89
CA LEU A 4 -0.95 13.41 5.26
C LEU A 4 -1.91 12.22 5.15
N ILE A 5 -2.13 11.74 3.92
CA ILE A 5 -2.89 10.52 3.67
C ILE A 5 -1.90 9.36 3.52
N ALA A 6 -1.96 8.41 4.45
CA ALA A 6 -1.22 7.16 4.37
C ALA A 6 -2.05 6.09 3.65
N ARG A 7 -1.48 5.47 2.62
CA ARG A 7 -2.06 4.37 1.86
C ARG A 7 -1.19 3.12 2.02
N PRO A 8 -1.34 2.37 3.12
CA PRO A 8 -0.65 1.11 3.29
C PRO A 8 -1.27 0.00 2.42
N GLY A 9 -0.45 -0.96 2.02
CA GLY A 9 -0.91 -2.26 1.54
C GLY A 9 -1.39 -3.14 2.68
N PHE A 10 -1.39 -4.45 2.45
CA PHE A 10 -1.74 -5.42 3.49
C PHE A 10 -0.75 -5.34 4.65
N VAL A 11 -1.23 -5.03 5.85
CA VAL A 11 -0.38 -4.92 7.05
C VAL A 11 -0.45 -6.23 7.83
N ILE A 12 0.69 -6.87 8.05
CA ILE A 12 0.78 -8.07 8.90
C ILE A 12 0.69 -7.61 10.35
N GLY A 13 -0.48 -7.73 10.96
CA GLY A 13 -0.69 -7.39 12.37
C GLY A 13 -1.50 -8.45 13.09
N ARG A 14 -1.81 -8.20 14.36
CA ARG A 14 -2.66 -9.10 15.17
C ARG A 14 -4.04 -9.38 14.58
N MET A 15 -4.54 -8.49 13.71
CA MET A 15 -5.81 -8.68 13.00
C MET A 15 -5.71 -9.62 11.78
N THR A 16 -4.50 -9.94 11.33
CA THR A 16 -4.22 -10.82 10.18
C THR A 16 -3.50 -12.09 10.61
N GLU A 17 -3.40 -12.35 11.91
CA GLU A 17 -2.74 -13.51 12.48
C GLU A 17 -3.53 -14.77 12.10
N GLY A 18 -2.91 -15.68 11.34
CA GLY A 18 -3.56 -16.86 10.75
C GLY A 18 -4.08 -16.69 9.32
N MET A 19 -3.98 -15.50 8.71
CA MET A 19 -4.29 -15.29 7.29
C MET A 19 -3.07 -15.51 6.41
N THR A 20 -3.25 -16.07 5.21
CA THR A 20 -2.17 -16.13 4.22
C THR A 20 -1.75 -14.72 3.83
N PRO A 21 -0.50 -14.30 4.09
CA PRO A 21 -0.06 -12.94 3.82
C PRO A 21 -0.18 -12.66 2.33
N ALA A 22 -0.88 -11.58 1.98
CA ALA A 22 -0.97 -11.14 0.59
C ALA A 22 0.44 -10.81 0.06
N PRO A 23 0.71 -11.01 -1.23
CA PRO A 23 1.94 -10.52 -1.83
C PRO A 23 2.08 -9.01 -1.58
N LEU A 24 3.28 -8.56 -1.19
CA LEU A 24 3.60 -7.18 -0.75
C LEU A 24 3.06 -6.76 0.62
N SER A 25 2.86 -7.72 1.52
CA SER A 25 2.56 -7.44 2.92
C SER A 25 3.66 -6.60 3.61
N VAL A 26 3.25 -5.66 4.47
CA VAL A 26 4.11 -4.73 5.20
C VAL A 26 3.93 -4.90 6.70
N THR A 27 5.00 -4.72 7.47
CA THR A 27 4.88 -4.74 8.94
C THR A 27 4.43 -3.37 9.47
N PRO A 28 3.78 -3.31 10.66
CA PRO A 28 3.31 -2.07 11.27
C PRO A 28 4.44 -1.07 11.50
N GLU A 29 5.63 -1.54 11.88
CA GLU A 29 6.82 -0.71 12.13
C GLU A 29 7.26 0.00 10.84
N ARG A 30 7.19 -0.72 9.71
CA ARG A 30 7.53 -0.15 8.41
C ARG A 30 6.51 0.89 7.95
N VAL A 31 5.23 0.69 8.27
CA VAL A 31 4.17 1.69 8.05
C VAL A 31 4.40 2.94 8.89
N ALA A 32 4.71 2.77 10.17
CA ALA A 32 5.00 3.88 11.08
C ALA A 32 6.21 4.69 10.61
N ALA A 33 7.33 4.03 10.31
CA ALA A 33 8.55 4.70 9.86
C ALA A 33 8.36 5.46 8.53
N ALA A 34 7.66 4.87 7.57
CA ALA A 34 7.39 5.52 6.29
C ALA A 34 6.44 6.73 6.44
N THR A 35 5.44 6.63 7.33
CA THR A 35 4.51 7.73 7.63
C THR A 35 5.23 8.89 8.30
N ALA A 36 6.06 8.62 9.32
CA ALA A 36 6.86 9.62 10.01
C ALA A 36 7.80 10.35 9.03
N ARG A 37 8.52 9.60 8.18
CA ARG A 37 9.37 10.18 7.13
C ARG A 37 8.57 11.02 6.14
N ALA A 38 7.37 10.60 5.74
CA ALA A 38 6.53 11.34 4.81
C ALA A 38 6.02 12.66 5.40
N LEU A 39 5.72 12.66 6.70
CA LEU A 39 5.29 13.85 7.44
C LEU A 39 6.40 14.89 7.51
N VAL A 40 7.63 14.47 7.85
CA VAL A 40 8.81 15.35 7.89
C VAL A 40 9.10 15.93 6.50
N ASN A 41 9.09 15.09 5.47
CA ASN A 41 9.30 15.50 4.08
C ASN A 41 8.14 16.28 3.46
N GLY A 42 7.05 16.50 4.20
CA GLY A 42 5.94 17.31 3.73
C GLY A 42 5.10 16.75 2.62
N LYS A 43 5.08 15.43 2.50
CA LYS A 43 4.25 14.77 1.51
C LYS A 43 2.79 14.88 1.93
N ARG A 44 1.91 15.06 0.94
CA ARG A 44 0.45 15.00 1.14
C ARG A 44 -0.08 13.57 1.10
N VAL A 45 0.62 12.68 0.39
CA VAL A 45 0.23 11.27 0.21
C VAL A 45 1.46 10.38 0.26
N VAL A 46 1.39 9.28 1.02
CA VAL A 46 2.43 8.24 1.09
C VAL A 46 1.81 6.87 0.79
N TRP A 47 2.49 6.09 -0.07
CA TRP A 47 2.12 4.70 -0.39
C TRP A 47 3.12 3.77 0.29
N ILE A 48 2.65 2.74 0.99
CA ILE A 48 3.52 1.89 1.81
C ILE A 48 3.23 0.41 1.55
N PRO A 49 4.17 -0.37 0.98
CA PRO A 49 5.46 0.05 0.45
C PRO A 49 5.32 0.98 -0.78
N TRP A 50 6.31 1.84 -1.02
CA TRP A 50 6.30 2.75 -2.18
C TRP A 50 6.18 2.00 -3.52
N ALA A 51 6.61 0.74 -3.55
CA ALA A 51 6.47 -0.19 -4.68
C ALA A 51 5.00 -0.55 -5.02
N LEU A 52 4.04 -0.34 -4.12
CA LEU A 52 2.62 -0.46 -4.46
C LEU A 52 2.19 0.59 -5.48
N ARG A 53 2.86 1.74 -5.50
CA ARG A 53 2.49 2.86 -6.35
C ARG A 53 2.61 2.51 -7.84
N PRO A 54 3.73 1.97 -8.35
CA PRO A 54 3.79 1.49 -9.73
C PRO A 54 2.85 0.30 -9.98
N MET A 55 2.62 -0.59 -9.00
CA MET A 55 1.67 -1.70 -9.15
C MET A 55 0.24 -1.20 -9.38
N PHE A 56 -0.26 -0.27 -8.57
CA PHE A 56 -1.59 0.32 -8.76
C PHE A 56 -1.69 1.15 -10.04
N VAL A 57 -0.61 1.79 -10.47
CA VAL A 57 -0.57 2.48 -11.77
C VAL A 57 -0.65 1.46 -12.92
N ALA A 58 0.10 0.36 -12.85
CA ALA A 58 0.03 -0.73 -13.83
C ALA A 58 -1.38 -1.35 -13.89
N LEU A 59 -1.98 -1.63 -12.73
CA LEU A 59 -3.36 -2.09 -12.62
C LEU A 59 -4.35 -1.05 -13.20
N ARG A 60 -4.13 0.25 -12.96
CA ARG A 60 -4.99 1.31 -13.53
C ARG A 60 -4.85 1.44 -15.05
N LEU A 61 -3.68 1.12 -15.60
CA LEU A 61 -3.44 1.09 -17.04
C LEU A 61 -3.87 -0.23 -17.69
N LEU A 62 -4.18 -1.26 -16.89
CA LEU A 62 -4.64 -2.54 -17.40
C LEU A 62 -6.00 -2.38 -18.12
N PRO A 63 -6.14 -2.83 -19.39
CA PRO A 63 -7.39 -2.78 -20.11
C PRO A 63 -8.49 -3.60 -19.43
N ARG A 64 -9.75 -3.15 -19.52
CA ARG A 64 -10.94 -3.81 -18.93
C ARG A 64 -11.09 -5.30 -19.29
N PHE A 65 -10.55 -5.73 -20.43
CA PHE A 65 -10.58 -7.13 -20.85
C PHE A 65 -9.66 -8.02 -20.00
N VAL A 66 -8.50 -7.52 -19.60
CA VAL A 66 -7.56 -8.25 -18.73
C VAL A 66 -8.15 -8.36 -17.32
N TRP A 67 -8.77 -7.28 -16.83
CA TRP A 67 -9.52 -7.29 -15.56
C TRP A 67 -10.61 -8.36 -15.50
N ARG A 68 -11.33 -8.60 -16.61
CA ARG A 68 -12.37 -9.65 -16.68
C ARG A 68 -11.81 -11.08 -16.65
N ARG A 69 -10.53 -11.27 -16.91
CA ARG A 69 -9.87 -12.59 -16.94
C ARG A 69 -9.08 -12.88 -15.66
N MET A 70 -9.03 -11.95 -14.71
CA MET A 70 -8.29 -12.16 -13.47
C MET A 70 -9.05 -13.16 -12.58
N PRO A 71 -8.38 -14.19 -12.04
CA PRO A 71 -8.98 -15.11 -11.08
C PRO A 71 -9.41 -14.33 -9.83
N ARG A 72 -10.58 -14.67 -9.29
CA ARG A 72 -11.10 -14.08 -8.05
C ARG A 72 -10.34 -14.61 -6.85
#